data_AF-A0A164FJE6-F1
#
_entry.id   AF-A0A164FJE6-F1
#
_cell.length_a   1.000
_cell.length_b   1.000
_cell.length_c   1.000
_cell.angle_alpha   90.00
_cell.angle_beta   90.00
_cell.angle_gamma   90.00
#
_symmetry.space_group_name_H-M   'P 1'
#
loop_
_entity.id
_entity.type
_entity.pdbx_description
1 polymer ?
#
loop_
_entity_poly.entity_id
_entity_poly.type
_entity_poly.pdbx_seq_one_letter_code
_entity_poly.pdbx_strand_id
1 'polypeptide(L)' 'MFGTDLPSTRAKIPFEYGDVKLIQQLFDEQATENILCTNAFKWYFR' A
#
# COMPACT_ATOMS: atom_id res chain seq x y z
N MET A 1 -2.68 -0.89 -5.73
CA MET A 1 -3.19 -0.15 -4.55
C MET A 1 -2.89 -1.01 -3.33
N PHE A 2 -2.30 -0.42 -2.31
CA PHE A 2 -2.03 -1.05 -1.02
C PHE A 2 -2.99 -0.46 0.03
N GLY A 3 -3.48 -1.28 0.95
CA GLY A 3 -4.37 -0.85 2.03
C GLY A 3 -4.05 -1.62 3.30
N THR A 4 -4.00 -0.91 4.43
CA THR A 4 -3.58 -1.47 5.73
C THR A 4 -4.67 -2.27 6.44
N ASP A 5 -5.91 -2.15 5.96
CA ASP A 5 -7.12 -2.76 6.55
C ASP A 5 -7.34 -2.38 8.03
N LEU A 6 -6.75 -1.28 8.53
CA LEU A 6 -6.85 -0.88 9.94
C LEU A 6 -8.32 -0.71 10.39
N PRO A 7 -8.70 -1.28 11.56
CA PRO A 7 -7.86 -1.88 12.60
C PRO A 7 -7.50 -3.38 12.42
N SER A 8 -7.36 -3.85 11.18
CA SER A 8 -7.06 -5.23 10.76
C SER A 8 -8.22 -6.19 11.02
N THR A 9 -9.39 -5.86 10.47
CA THR A 9 -10.60 -6.66 10.71
C THR A 9 -10.66 -7.92 9.83
N ARG A 10 -9.86 -7.99 8.76
CA ARG A 10 -9.86 -9.11 7.80
C ARG A 10 -8.48 -9.73 7.58
N ALA A 11 -7.40 -8.99 7.75
CA ALA A 11 -6.05 -9.53 7.62
C ALA A 11 -5.65 -10.37 8.85
N LYS A 12 -4.96 -11.50 8.63
CA LYS A 12 -4.45 -12.37 9.73
C LYS A 12 -3.29 -11.73 10.49
N ILE A 13 -2.56 -10.83 9.85
CA ILE A 13 -1.38 -10.15 10.38
C ILE A 13 -1.72 -8.66 10.38
N PRO A 14 -1.56 -7.96 11.52
CA PRO A 14 -1.78 -6.52 11.57
C PRO A 14 -0.76 -5.81 10.69
N PHE A 15 -1.19 -4.69 10.12
CA PHE A 15 -0.27 -3.81 9.41
C PHE A 15 0.85 -3.32 10.34
N GLU A 16 2.07 -3.36 9.83
CA GLU A 16 3.23 -2.73 10.45
C GLU A 16 3.91 -1.76 9.48
N TYR A 17 4.57 -0.73 10.01
CA TYR A 17 5.29 0.23 9.17
C TYR A 17 6.40 -0.44 8.31
N GLY A 18 6.91 -1.59 8.76
CA GLY A 18 7.85 -2.42 7.98
C GLY A 18 7.30 -2.87 6.63
N ASP A 19 5.99 -3.07 6.49
CA ASP A 19 5.35 -3.49 5.24
C ASP A 19 5.53 -2.45 4.13
N VAL A 20 5.49 -1.15 4.48
CA VAL A 20 5.73 -0.06 3.53
C VAL A 20 7.17 -0.07 3.04
N LYS A 21 8.13 -0.29 3.96
CA LYS A 21 9.56 -0.37 3.61
C LYS A 21 9.83 -1.56 2.71
N LEU A 22 9.18 -2.70 2.96
CA LEU A 22 9.31 -3.89 2.12
C LEU A 22 8.85 -3.62 0.69
N ILE A 23 7.72 -2.93 0.51
CA ILE A 23 7.23 -2.52 -0.82
C ILE A 23 8.27 -1.62 -1.50
N GLN A 24 8.80 -0.60 -0.81
CA GLN A 24 9.80 0.32 -1.36
C GLN A 24 11.13 -0.37 -1.74
N GLN A 25 11.49 -1.49 -1.08
CA GLN A 25 12.71 -2.23 -1.37
C GLN A 25 12.55 -3.23 -2.54
N LEU A 26 11.34 -3.75 -2.75
CA LEU A 26 11.07 -4.78 -3.75
C LEU A 26 10.70 -4.22 -5.13
N PHE A 27 10.18 -3.00 -5.18
CA PHE A 27 9.68 -2.37 -6.41
C PHE A 27 10.49 -1.12 -6.76
N ASP A 28 10.53 -0.78 -8.05
CA ASP A 28 11.09 0.50 -8.48
C ASP A 28 10.23 1.69 -8.01
N GLU A 29 10.77 2.90 -8.15
CA GLU A 29 10.13 4.13 -7.69
C GLU A 29 8.75 4.33 -8.33
N GLN A 30 8.63 4.08 -9.64
CA GLN A 30 7.39 4.30 -10.37
C GLN A 30 6.30 3.30 -9.95
N ALA A 31 6.66 2.04 -9.77
CA ALA A 31 5.76 1.00 -9.28
C ALA A 31 5.36 1.27 -7.82
N THR A 32 6.29 1.70 -6.98
CA THR A 32 6.02 2.07 -5.58
C THR A 32 5.02 3.21 -5.50
N GLU A 33 5.20 4.29 -6.28
CA GLU A 33 4.27 5.41 -6.36
C GLU A 33 2.87 4.95 -6.78
N ASN A 34 2.80 4.07 -7.79
CA ASN A 34 1.56 3.49 -8.26
C ASN A 34 0.87 2.60 -7.22
N ILE A 35 1.62 1.78 -6.48
CA ILE A 35 1.09 0.88 -5.45
C ILE A 35 0.55 1.67 -4.26
N LEU A 36 1.33 2.64 -3.75
CA LEU A 36 1.06 3.35 -2.50
C LEU A 36 0.13 4.57 -2.66
N CYS A 37 0.04 5.18 -3.86
CA CYS A 37 -0.70 6.42 -4.03
C CYS A 37 -1.49 6.48 -5.36
N THR A 38 -0.79 6.54 -6.50
CA THR A 38 -1.38 7.02 -7.77
C THR A 38 -2.57 6.20 -8.24
N ASN A 39 -2.55 4.88 -8.05
CA ASN A 39 -3.69 4.04 -8.41
C ASN A 39 -4.91 4.29 -7.51
N ALA A 40 -4.71 4.50 -6.21
CA ALA A 40 -5.80 4.79 -5.27
C ALA A 40 -6.40 6.16 -5.54
N PHE A 41 -5.56 7.18 -5.74
CA PHE A 41 -6.02 8.51 -6.11
C PHE A 41 -6.87 8.48 -7.38
N LYS A 42 -6.38 7.82 -8.44
CA LYS A 42 -7.12 7.65 -9.70
C LYS A 42 -8.42 6.86 -9.52
N TRP A 43 -8.49 5.92 -8.58
CA TRP A 43 -9.71 5.13 -8.37
C TRP A 43 -10.78 5.91 -7.60
N TYR A 44 -10.40 6.59 -6.52
CA TYR A 44 -11.35 7.27 -5.64
C TYR A 44 -11.76 8.67 -6.12
N PHE A 45 -10.93 9.34 -6.92
CA PHE A 45 -11.13 10.74 -7.31
C PHE A 45 -11.21 10.96 -8.83
N ARG A 46 -11.44 9.90 -9.63
CA ARG A 46 -11.81 10.03 -11.05
C ARG A 46 -13.31 10.10 -11.25
#